data_AF-A0A8C2LNZ5-F1
#
_entry.id   AF-A0A8C2LNZ5-F1
#
_cell.length_a   1.000
_cell.length_b   1.000
_cell.length_c   1.000
_cell.angle_alpha   90.00
_cell.angle_beta   90.00
_cell.angle_gamma   90.00
#
_symmetry.space_group_name_H-M   'P 1'
#
loop_
_entity.id
_entity.type
_entity.pdbx_description
1 polymer ?
#
loop_
_entity_poly.entity_id
_entity_poly.type
_entity_poly.pdbx_seq_one_letter_code
_entity_poly.pdbx_strand_id
1 'polypeptide(L)'
;LEALNMEEMMSAISCWMENPGHSAGPAALESSQRVPILIIEGFLLFNYKPLDTIWNRSYFLTIPYEECKRRRSTRVYEPPDPPGYFDGHVWPMYLKHRQEMNTITWNI
;
A
#
# COMPACT_ATOMS: atom_id res chain seq x y z
N LEU A 1 17.28 9.76 -4.55
CA LEU A 1 16.45 9.29 -3.42
C LEU A 1 15.20 8.69 -4.01
N GLU A 2 15.07 7.37 -3.92
CA GLU A 2 13.79 6.72 -4.19
C GLU A 2 12.85 7.00 -3.01
N ALA A 3 11.59 7.33 -3.27
CA ALA A 3 10.66 7.73 -2.22
C ALA A 3 10.26 6.57 -1.29
N LEU A 4 10.51 5.33 -1.70
CA LEU A 4 10.14 4.10 -0.99
C LEU A 4 11.30 3.11 -1.04
N ASN A 5 11.63 2.48 0.08
CA ASN A 5 12.52 1.33 0.12
C ASN A 5 11.69 0.05 -0.03
N MET A 6 11.49 -0.40 -1.27
CA MET A 6 10.64 -1.56 -1.55
C MET A 6 11.28 -2.88 -1.12
N GLU A 7 12.61 -2.95 -1.00
CA GLU A 7 13.32 -4.12 -0.50
C GLU A 7 13.07 -4.33 1.00
N GLU A 8 13.14 -3.27 1.79
CA GLU A 8 12.79 -3.32 3.22
C GLU A 8 11.33 -3.72 3.44
N MET A 9 10.41 -3.21 2.62
CA MET A 9 9.00 -3.62 2.67
C MET A 9 8.83 -5.11 2.37
N MET A 10 9.50 -5.63 1.32
CA MET A 10 9.47 -7.06 1.00
C MET A 10 10.08 -7.91 2.11
N SER A 11 11.17 -7.46 2.73
CA SER A 11 11.77 -8.12 3.90
C SER A 11 10.78 -8.22 5.05
N ALA A 12 10.07 -7.13 5.37
CA ALA A 12 9.04 -7.11 6.41
C ALA A 12 7.87 -8.07 6.10
N ILE A 13 7.41 -8.13 4.84
CA ILE A 13 6.37 -9.06 4.40
C ILE A 13 6.85 -10.52 4.56
N SER A 14 8.07 -10.83 4.11
CA SER A 14 8.66 -12.16 4.23
C SER A 14 8.80 -12.59 5.69
N CYS A 15 9.32 -11.72 6.57
CA CYS A 15 9.40 -12.01 8.01
C CYS A 15 8.04 -12.30 8.63
N TRP A 16 6.98 -11.58 8.20
CA TRP A 16 5.62 -11.88 8.66
C TRP A 16 5.12 -13.23 8.12
N MET A 17 5.38 -13.54 6.85
CA MET A 17 4.96 -14.80 6.22
C MET A 17 5.64 -16.03 6.83
N GLU A 18 6.90 -15.91 7.25
CA GLU A 18 7.66 -16.99 7.91
C GLU A 18 7.14 -17.32 9.30
N ASN A 19 6.61 -16.33 10.03
CA ASN A 19 6.04 -16.54 11.36
C ASN A 19 4.82 -15.64 11.64
N PRO A 20 3.66 -15.96 11.03
CA PRO A 20 2.46 -15.14 11.13
C PRO A 20 1.78 -15.22 12.51
N GLY A 21 2.29 -16.07 13.41
CA GLY A 21 1.72 -16.35 14.74
C GLY A 21 2.50 -15.76 15.93
N HIS A 22 3.59 -15.04 15.71
CA HIS A 22 4.49 -14.61 16.79
C HIS A 22 3.86 -13.62 17.79
N SER A 23 2.74 -12.99 17.41
CA SER A 23 1.95 -12.05 18.22
C SER A 23 0.80 -12.71 19.00
N ALA A 24 0.54 -14.02 18.78
CA ALA A 24 -0.46 -14.75 19.54
C ALA A 24 0.15 -15.29 20.84
N GLY A 25 -0.32 -14.80 21.98
CA GLY A 25 0.08 -15.31 23.30
C GLY A 25 -0.21 -16.81 23.47
N PRO A 26 0.42 -17.47 24.47
CA PRO A 26 0.41 -18.94 24.63
C PRO A 26 -0.98 -19.57 24.81
N ALA A 27 -2.03 -18.77 25.03
CA ALA A 27 -3.41 -19.23 25.17
C ALA A 27 -4.14 -19.53 23.84
N ALA A 28 -3.52 -19.27 22.68
CA ALA A 28 -4.16 -19.45 21.37
C ALA A 28 -3.97 -20.85 20.75
N LEU A 29 -3.21 -21.75 21.39
CA LEU A 29 -2.82 -23.04 20.81
C LEU A 29 -3.95 -24.09 20.74
N GLU A 30 -5.08 -23.89 21.42
CA GLU A 30 -6.10 -24.94 21.57
C GLU A 30 -7.37 -24.78 20.70
N SER A 31 -7.43 -23.83 19.77
CA SER A 31 -8.58 -23.71 18.86
C SER A 31 -8.16 -23.69 17.39
N SER A 32 -8.49 -24.78 16.67
CA SER A 32 -8.88 -24.85 15.25
C SER A 32 -8.20 -23.89 14.25
N GLN A 33 -7.49 -24.44 13.25
CA GLN A 33 -7.09 -23.82 11.95
C GLN A 33 -7.43 -22.31 11.81
N ARG A 34 -6.71 -21.43 12.48
CA ARG A 34 -6.83 -19.98 12.25
C ARG A 34 -5.95 -19.62 11.07
N VAL A 35 -6.54 -19.03 10.04
CA VAL A 35 -5.80 -18.45 8.91
C VAL A 35 -5.35 -17.06 9.34
N PRO A 36 -4.04 -16.79 9.50
CA PRO A 36 -3.55 -15.46 9.81
C PRO A 36 -3.80 -14.51 8.64
N ILE A 37 -4.09 -13.24 8.94
CA ILE A 37 -4.41 -12.21 7.95
C ILE A 37 -3.36 -11.11 7.99
N LEU A 38 -2.77 -10.82 6.83
CA LEU A 38 -1.92 -9.64 6.61
C LEU A 38 -2.69 -8.60 5.80
N ILE A 39 -2.72 -7.36 6.29
CA ILE A 39 -3.21 -6.20 5.53
C ILE A 39 -1.98 -5.36 5.18
N ILE A 40 -1.74 -5.17 3.89
CA ILE A 40 -0.70 -4.27 3.38
C ILE A 40 -1.43 -3.06 2.82
N GLU A 41 -1.09 -1.88 3.34
CA GLU A 41 -1.71 -0.61 2.96
C GLU A 41 -0.64 0.39 2.52
N GLY A 42 -0.94 1.15 1.47
CA GLY A 42 0.01 2.03 0.82
C GLY A 42 -0.52 2.58 -0.50
N PHE A 43 0.06 3.69 -0.96
CA PHE A 43 -0.48 4.46 -2.10
C PHE A 43 0.06 4.04 -3.48
N LEU A 44 1.07 3.14 -3.54
CA LEU A 44 1.71 2.64 -4.77
C LEU A 44 1.95 1.12 -4.76
N LEU A 45 1.05 0.34 -4.17
CA LEU A 45 1.26 -1.11 -4.03
C LEU A 45 1.06 -1.87 -5.34
N PHE A 46 0.01 -1.52 -6.10
CA PHE A 46 -0.50 -2.37 -7.18
C PHE A 46 0.24 -2.26 -8.52
N ASN A 47 1.26 -1.40 -8.63
CA ASN A 47 2.16 -1.36 -9.80
C ASN A 47 3.55 -1.95 -9.48
N TYR A 48 3.76 -2.49 -8.27
CA TYR A 48 5.00 -3.12 -7.88
C TYR A 48 4.96 -4.62 -8.13
N LYS A 49 5.52 -5.03 -9.28
CA LYS A 49 5.46 -6.40 -9.82
C LYS A 49 5.78 -7.53 -8.82
N PRO A 50 6.77 -7.39 -7.91
CA PRO A 50 7.07 -8.45 -6.95
C PRO A 50 5.90 -8.81 -6.01
N LEU A 51 4.88 -7.95 -5.88
CA LEU A 51 3.69 -8.22 -5.07
C LEU A 51 2.53 -8.80 -5.88
N ASP A 52 2.61 -8.91 -7.21
CA ASP A 52 1.46 -9.26 -8.05
C ASP A 52 0.80 -10.60 -7.66
N THR A 53 1.55 -11.53 -7.09
CA THR A 53 1.09 -12.88 -6.75
C THR A 53 0.66 -13.06 -5.29
N ILE A 54 0.82 -12.06 -4.42
CA ILE A 54 0.57 -12.23 -2.98
C ILE A 54 -0.86 -11.82 -2.56
N TRP A 55 -1.60 -11.15 -3.43
CA TRP A 55 -2.90 -10.57 -3.08
C TRP A 55 -4.01 -11.61 -3.09
N ASN A 56 -4.55 -11.94 -1.91
CA ASN A 56 -5.81 -12.70 -1.84
C ASN A 56 -7.05 -11.82 -2.08
N ARG A 57 -6.98 -10.55 -1.70
CA ARG A 57 -8.00 -9.51 -1.94
C ARG A 57 -7.31 -8.16 -2.10
N SER A 58 -7.81 -7.35 -3.03
CA SER A 58 -7.27 -6.02 -3.33
C SER A 58 -8.38 -4.98 -3.29
N TYR A 59 -8.14 -3.86 -2.60
CA TYR A 59 -9.04 -2.72 -2.55
C TYR A 59 -8.29 -1.46 -2.92
N PHE A 60 -8.90 -0.61 -3.74
CA PHE A 60 -8.31 0.66 -4.14
C PHE A 60 -9.27 1.81 -3.81
N LEU A 61 -8.89 2.64 -2.85
CA LEU A 61 -9.70 3.79 -2.45
C LEU A 61 -9.51 4.93 -3.46
N THR A 62 -10.62 5.50 -3.92
CA THR A 62 -10.62 6.65 -4.84
C THR A 62 -11.34 7.84 -4.22
N ILE A 63 -10.81 9.04 -4.45
CA ILE A 63 -11.41 10.31 -4.04
C ILE A 63 -11.23 11.29 -5.21
N PRO A 64 -12.26 12.09 -5.57
CA PRO A 64 -12.12 13.11 -6.61
C PRO A 64 -11.03 14.15 -6.28
N TYR A 65 -10.45 14.74 -7.33
CA TYR A 65 -9.36 15.71 -7.24
C TYR A 65 -9.56 16.78 -6.15
N GLU A 66 -10.71 17.47 -6.15
CA GLU A 66 -10.95 18.58 -5.22
C GLU A 66 -10.95 18.14 -3.75
N GLU A 67 -11.60 17.02 -3.45
CA GLU A 67 -11.65 16.50 -2.07
C GLU A 67 -10.29 15.92 -1.65
N CYS A 68 -9.55 15.31 -2.59
CA CYS A 68 -8.20 14.82 -2.33
C CYS A 68 -7.25 15.99 -2.00
N LYS A 69 -7.29 17.06 -2.81
CA LYS A 69 -6.51 18.28 -2.59
C LYS A 69 -6.83 18.91 -1.25
N ARG A 70 -8.13 19.08 -0.94
CA ARG A 70 -8.61 19.63 0.34
C ARG A 70 -8.08 18.82 1.54
N ARG A 71 -8.18 17.48 1.50
CA ARG A 71 -7.67 16.62 2.58
C ARG A 71 -6.14 16.69 2.69
N ARG A 72 -5.42 16.66 1.56
CA ARG A 72 -3.95 16.74 1.55
C ARG A 72 -3.46 18.05 2.16
N SER A 73 -4.10 19.18 1.83
CA SER A 73 -3.75 20.50 2.39
C SER A 73 -3.90 20.59 3.91
N THR A 74 -4.68 19.70 4.54
CA THR A 74 -4.79 19.64 6.01
C THR A 74 -3.73 18.77 6.69
N ARG A 75 -2.95 17.99 5.92
CA ARG A 75 -1.88 17.14 6.44
C ARG A 75 -0.53 17.84 6.31
N VAL A 76 0.26 17.81 7.38
CA VAL A 76 1.66 18.27 7.34
C VAL A 76 2.55 17.09 6.99
N TYR A 77 3.29 17.20 5.89
CA TYR A 77 4.31 16.25 5.46
C TYR A 77 5.69 16.71 5.92
N GLU A 78 6.65 15.79 5.98
CA GLU A 78 8.07 16.08 6.21
C GLU A 78 8.88 15.60 5.00
N PRO A 79 9.50 16.50 4.21
CA PRO A 79 9.36 17.95 4.30
C PRO A 79 7.93 18.42 3.89
N PRO A 80 7.51 19.64 4.28
CA PRO A 80 6.23 20.19 3.88
C PRO A 80 6.10 20.29 2.35
N ASP A 81 4.87 20.06 1.85
CA ASP A 81 4.56 20.20 0.42
C ASP A 81 4.87 21.64 -0.04
N PRO A 82 5.75 21.85 -1.05
CA PRO A 82 5.99 23.19 -1.59
C PRO A 82 4.75 23.72 -2.33
N PRO A 83 4.66 25.05 -2.56
CA PRO A 83 3.56 25.63 -3.33
C PRO A 83 3.37 24.94 -4.69
N GLY A 84 2.13 24.56 -5.01
CA GLY A 84 1.78 23.89 -6.26
C GLY A 84 2.14 22.39 -6.34
N TYR A 85 2.70 21.79 -5.29
CA TYR A 85 3.15 20.39 -5.33
C TYR A 85 2.04 19.39 -5.62
N PHE A 86 0.82 19.63 -5.13
CA PHE A 86 -0.31 18.75 -5.40
C PHE A 86 -0.62 18.67 -6.90
N ASP A 87 -0.71 19.83 -7.55
CA ASP A 87 -1.12 19.96 -8.96
C ASP A 87 0.02 19.58 -9.90
N GLY A 88 1.26 19.95 -9.54
CA GLY A 88 2.44 19.73 -10.36
C GLY A 88 3.07 18.34 -10.21
N HIS A 89 2.78 17.61 -9.13
CA HIS A 89 3.44 16.34 -8.85
C HIS A 89 2.51 15.25 -8.35
N VAL A 90 1.82 15.47 -7.23
CA VAL A 90 1.05 14.42 -6.54
C VAL A 90 -0.05 13.85 -7.43
N TRP A 91 -0.90 14.74 -7.98
CA TRP A 91 -2.02 14.33 -8.79
C TRP A 91 -1.60 13.73 -10.15
N PRO A 92 -0.63 14.32 -10.89
CA PRO A 92 -0.06 13.68 -12.07
C PRO A 92 0.50 12.27 -11.80
N MET A 93 1.21 12.08 -10.67
CA MET A 93 1.73 10.77 -10.29
C MET A 93 0.64 9.76 -9.93
N TYR A 94 -0.43 10.21 -9.27
CA TYR A 94 -1.62 9.37 -9.03
C TYR A 94 -2.27 8.93 -10.36
N LEU A 95 -2.45 9.84 -11.32
CA LEU A 95 -3.02 9.51 -12.63
C LEU A 95 -2.14 8.52 -13.40
N LYS A 96 -0.81 8.70 -13.35
CA LYS A 96 0.15 7.76 -13.92
C LYS A 96 -0.01 6.37 -13.28
N HIS A 97 -0.07 6.29 -11.95
CA HIS A 97 -0.28 5.03 -11.23
C HIS A 97 -1.61 4.35 -11.63
N ARG A 98 -2.69 5.13 -11.74
CA ARG A 98 -4.00 4.63 -12.20
C ARG A 98 -3.94 4.05 -13.62
N GLN A 99 -3.21 4.71 -14.52
CA GLN A 99 -3.01 4.22 -15.88
C GLN A 99 -2.23 2.92 -15.89
N GLU A 100 -1.12 2.84 -15.14
CA GLU A 100 -0.31 1.63 -15.00
C GLU A 100 -1.14 0.46 -14.45
N MET A 101 -1.95 0.68 -13.40
CA MET A 101 -2.86 -0.33 -12.86
C MET A 101 -3.86 -0.87 -13.88
N ASN A 102 -4.36 -0.02 -14.78
CA ASN A 102 -5.32 -0.45 -15.81
C ASN A 102 -4.67 -1.31 -16.90
N THR A 103 -3.34 -1.25 -17.06
CA THR A 103 -2.60 -2.11 -17.99
C THR A 103 -2.24 -3.47 -17.41
N ILE A 104 -2.43 -3.65 -16.10
CA ILE A 104 -2.17 -4.92 -15.42
C ILE A 104 -3.41 -5.81 -15.62
N THR A 105 -3.22 -6.90 -16.35
CA THR A 105 -4.21 -7.98 -16.40
C THR A 105 -4.19 -8.70 -15.07
N TRP A 106 -5.13 -8.36 -14.19
CA TRP A 106 -5.38 -9.15 -13.00
C TRP A 106 -5.97 -10.50 -13.45
N ASN A 107 -5.25 -11.59 -13.22
CA ASN A 107 -5.80 -12.94 -13.35
C ASN A 107 -6.80 -13.13 -12.21
N ILE A 108 -8.04 -12.71 -12.43
CA ILE A 108 -9.17 -12.97 -11.54
C ILE A 108 -9.64 -14.42 -11.77
#